data_AF-A0A3D2V678-F1
#
_entry.id   AF-A0A3D2V678-F1
#
_cell.length_a   1.000
_cell.length_b   1.000
_cell.length_c   1.000
_cell.angle_alpha   90.00
_cell.angle_beta   90.00
_cell.angle_gamma   90.00
#
_symmetry.space_group_name_H-M   'P 1'
#
loop_
_entity.id
_entity.type
_entity.pdbx_description
1 polymer ?
#
loop_
_entity_poly.entity_id
_entity_poly.type
_entity_poly.pdbx_seq_one_letter_code
_entity_poly.pdbx_strand_id
1 'polypeptide(L)'
;MTNQRYIIGSLIHHWRINLAVALGVAAATAVLTGALLIGDSMRASLRHVTLDRLGDIDEILVNDRFFRAKLVTELQSQPEFGSDYKLAEPAIVFPQGTIETRGGQDDIEVARAANILVLGISDAFWNLDSLNAQPVALNDGEVILNQALAADLNVKVGDLITLRLPKELQVNADSPLGSEESTDRVEGIPDLKVAAIIQNKGLGRFALRPNQTTSRNAYVRLDLLQDELDQDDQCNAILVSSKQGDNPPDEDASKRLRSWLKPTLSDLGLEINPVSIQYKPAGATESTVVLKYYSLSSDRMMLDDDSVSVALRAFEKYSPQQVFTYISTALMKVSDSQHIQDGSEGLV
;
A
#
# COMPACT_ATOMS: atom_id res chain seq x y z
N MET A 1 -4.25 -75.56 15.31
CA MET A 1 -3.46 -74.93 16.39
C MET A 1 -3.10 -73.54 15.94
N THR A 2 -3.47 -72.54 16.72
CA THR A 2 -3.63 -71.14 16.28
C THR A 2 -2.29 -70.41 16.23
N ASN A 3 -1.91 -69.91 15.05
CA ASN A 3 -0.67 -69.16 14.78
C ASN A 3 -0.39 -68.04 15.79
N GLN A 4 -1.43 -67.46 16.38
CA GLN A 4 -1.35 -66.45 17.44
C GLN A 4 -0.59 -66.93 18.70
N ARG A 5 -0.73 -68.21 19.10
CA ARG A 5 0.01 -68.75 20.27
C ARG A 5 1.51 -68.83 20.04
N TYR A 6 1.93 -69.12 18.81
CA TYR A 6 3.35 -69.14 18.44
C TYR A 6 3.94 -67.73 18.37
N ILE A 7 3.18 -66.76 17.84
CA ILE A 7 3.59 -65.35 17.78
C ILE A 7 3.78 -64.77 19.19
N ILE A 8 2.81 -65.00 20.09
CA ILE A 8 2.88 -64.52 21.48
C ILE A 8 4.01 -65.22 22.25
N GLY A 9 4.19 -66.53 22.07
CA GLY A 9 5.31 -67.26 22.68
C GLY A 9 6.67 -66.75 22.23
N SER A 10 6.83 -66.40 20.95
CA SER A 10 8.05 -65.80 20.40
C SER A 10 8.31 -64.39 20.95
N LEU A 11 7.26 -63.57 21.08
CA LEU A 11 7.35 -62.23 21.67
C LEU A 11 7.85 -62.25 23.12
N ILE A 12 7.38 -63.22 23.91
CA ILE A 12 7.79 -63.40 25.31
C ILE A 12 9.21 -63.98 25.41
N HIS A 13 9.59 -64.92 24.52
CA HIS A 13 10.94 -65.49 24.53
C HIS A 13 12.03 -64.45 24.22
N HIS A 14 11.76 -63.54 23.27
CA HIS A 14 12.67 -62.44 22.89
C HIS A 14 12.29 -61.08 23.52
N TRP A 15 11.71 -61.08 24.73
CA TRP A 15 11.13 -59.88 25.35
C TRP A 15 12.09 -58.69 25.47
N ARG A 16 13.39 -58.92 25.70
CA ARG A 16 14.40 -57.85 25.84
C ARG A 16 14.59 -57.05 24.55
N ILE A 17 14.60 -57.74 23.42
CA ILE A 17 14.78 -57.13 22.08
C ILE A 17 13.48 -56.43 21.66
N ASN A 18 12.34 -57.10 21.84
CA ASN A 18 11.04 -56.51 21.53
C ASN A 18 10.74 -55.27 22.37
N LEU A 19 11.14 -55.25 23.64
CA LEU A 19 11.01 -54.09 24.52
C LEU A 19 11.88 -52.91 24.05
N ALA A 20 13.12 -53.16 23.64
CA ALA A 20 14.00 -52.11 23.10
C ALA A 20 13.42 -51.49 21.82
N VAL A 21 12.88 -52.32 20.92
CA VAL A 21 12.19 -51.85 19.70
C VAL A 21 10.94 -51.05 20.08
N ALA A 22 10.13 -51.53 21.01
CA ALA A 22 8.92 -50.83 21.46
C ALA A 22 9.24 -49.46 22.08
N LEU A 23 10.29 -49.36 22.91
CA LEU A 23 10.75 -48.09 23.47
C LEU A 23 11.29 -47.15 22.39
N GLY A 24 12.00 -47.67 21.40
CA GLY A 24 12.47 -46.88 20.25
C GLY A 24 11.30 -46.30 19.44
N VAL A 25 10.29 -47.11 19.15
CA VAL A 25 9.06 -46.66 18.46
C VAL A 25 8.29 -45.65 19.32
N ALA A 26 8.17 -45.89 20.62
CA ALA A 26 7.51 -44.95 21.54
C ALA A 26 8.25 -43.59 21.60
N ALA A 27 9.58 -43.60 21.67
CA ALA A 27 10.38 -42.38 21.64
C ALA A 27 10.25 -41.64 20.29
N ALA A 28 10.34 -42.36 19.17
CA ALA A 28 10.21 -41.77 17.84
C ALA A 28 8.82 -41.14 17.60
N THR A 29 7.76 -41.83 18.01
CA THR A 29 6.38 -41.32 17.91
C THR A 29 6.14 -40.12 18.84
N ALA A 30 6.68 -40.14 20.07
CA ALA A 30 6.61 -39.00 20.99
C ALA A 30 7.33 -37.76 20.43
N VAL A 31 8.52 -37.94 19.82
CA VAL A 31 9.25 -36.83 19.18
C VAL A 31 8.48 -36.30 17.96
N LEU A 32 7.95 -37.18 17.12
CA LEU A 32 7.20 -36.77 15.92
C LEU A 32 5.91 -36.01 16.28
N THR A 33 5.16 -36.50 17.26
CA THR A 33 3.94 -35.83 17.75
C THR A 33 4.24 -34.52 18.48
N GLY A 34 5.30 -34.48 19.29
CA GLY A 34 5.76 -33.25 19.94
C GLY A 34 6.15 -32.16 18.94
N ALA A 35 6.90 -32.52 17.89
CA ALA A 35 7.27 -31.59 16.82
C ALA A 35 6.03 -31.05 16.06
N LEU A 36 5.04 -31.92 15.80
CA LEU A 36 3.80 -31.52 15.12
C LEU A 36 2.96 -30.55 15.97
N LEU A 37 2.82 -30.81 17.28
CA LEU A 37 2.08 -29.94 18.21
C LEU A 37 2.73 -28.57 18.38
N ILE A 38 4.06 -28.52 18.49
CA ILE A 38 4.80 -27.26 18.59
C ILE A 38 4.65 -26.45 17.29
N GLY A 39 4.76 -27.12 16.14
CA GLY A 39 4.57 -26.49 14.84
C GLY A 39 3.18 -25.88 14.68
N ASP A 40 2.13 -26.61 15.06
CA ASP A 40 0.75 -26.13 14.96
C ASP A 40 0.46 -24.97 15.93
N SER A 41 0.96 -25.07 17.18
CA SER A 41 0.83 -24.00 18.17
C SER A 41 1.54 -22.71 17.73
N MET A 42 2.74 -22.83 17.17
CA MET A 42 3.48 -21.68 16.65
C MET A 42 2.76 -21.05 15.44
N ARG A 43 2.23 -21.88 14.54
CA ARG A 43 1.43 -21.41 13.39
C ARG A 43 0.16 -20.70 13.85
N ALA A 44 -0.56 -21.26 14.81
CA ALA A 44 -1.76 -20.66 15.39
C ALA A 44 -1.44 -19.31 16.08
N SER A 45 -0.35 -19.26 16.84
CA SER A 45 0.12 -18.02 17.49
C SER A 45 0.49 -16.93 16.48
N LEU A 46 1.28 -17.26 15.46
CA LEU A 46 1.65 -16.31 14.40
C LEU A 46 0.43 -15.83 13.62
N ARG A 47 -0.52 -16.72 13.33
CA ARG A 47 -1.80 -16.36 12.71
C ARG A 47 -2.58 -15.39 13.59
N HIS A 48 -2.73 -15.69 14.88
CA HIS A 48 -3.47 -14.83 15.81
C HIS A 48 -2.85 -13.43 15.90
N VAL A 49 -1.52 -13.33 16.03
CA VAL A 49 -0.83 -12.02 16.06
C VAL A 49 -0.99 -11.25 14.75
N THR A 50 -1.01 -11.95 13.61
CA THR A 50 -1.15 -11.34 12.29
C THR A 50 -2.57 -10.87 12.00
N LEU A 51 -3.59 -11.55 12.53
CA LEU A 51 -5.00 -11.17 12.39
C LEU A 51 -5.41 -10.07 13.38
N ASP A 52 -4.96 -10.16 14.63
CA ASP A 52 -5.29 -9.17 15.68
C ASP A 52 -4.89 -7.74 15.29
N ARG A 53 -3.83 -7.56 14.51
CA ARG A 53 -3.39 -6.24 14.02
C ARG A 53 -4.26 -5.66 12.89
N LEU A 54 -5.08 -6.45 12.22
CA LEU A 54 -5.91 -5.98 11.10
C LEU A 54 -7.29 -5.49 11.57
N GLY A 55 -7.66 -5.71 12.83
CA GLY A 55 -9.03 -5.46 13.29
C GLY A 55 -10.01 -6.36 12.53
N ASP A 56 -11.15 -5.78 12.14
CA ASP A 56 -12.17 -6.41 11.30
C ASP A 56 -11.89 -6.22 9.79
N ILE A 57 -10.68 -5.78 9.40
CA ILE A 57 -10.32 -5.57 7.99
C ILE A 57 -9.92 -6.91 7.36
N ASP A 58 -10.76 -7.42 6.46
CA ASP A 58 -10.55 -8.70 5.78
C ASP A 58 -9.99 -8.53 4.37
N GLU A 59 -10.39 -7.47 3.68
CA GLU A 59 -9.99 -7.18 2.32
C GLU A 59 -9.40 -5.78 2.25
N ILE A 60 -8.29 -5.65 1.53
CA ILE A 60 -7.65 -4.36 1.33
C ILE A 60 -7.19 -4.20 -0.11
N LEU A 61 -7.52 -3.04 -0.67
CA LEU A 61 -6.88 -2.53 -1.88
C LEU A 61 -5.95 -1.41 -1.46
N VAL A 62 -4.66 -1.51 -1.77
CA VAL A 62 -3.70 -0.41 -1.66
C VAL A 62 -3.03 -0.25 -2.99
N ASN A 63 -2.93 0.99 -3.44
CA ASN A 63 -2.26 1.37 -4.68
C ASN A 63 -1.18 2.40 -4.37
N ASP A 64 -0.17 2.47 -5.23
CA ASP A 64 0.85 3.52 -5.21
C ASP A 64 0.33 4.81 -5.88
N ARG A 65 -0.96 4.86 -6.23
CA ARG A 65 -1.64 5.97 -6.90
C ARG A 65 -2.86 6.36 -6.11
N PHE A 66 -3.17 7.64 -6.15
CA PHE A 66 -4.42 8.17 -5.67
C PHE A 66 -5.53 7.94 -6.70
N PHE A 67 -6.71 7.60 -6.20
CA PHE A 67 -7.94 7.43 -6.95
C PHE A 67 -9.09 8.04 -6.17
N ARG A 68 -10.23 8.28 -6.81
CA ARG A 68 -11.35 8.97 -6.16
C ARG A 68 -11.88 8.15 -4.98
N ALA A 69 -11.97 8.76 -3.81
CA ALA A 69 -12.57 8.18 -2.61
C ALA A 69 -14.04 7.76 -2.82
N LYS A 70 -14.71 8.41 -3.77
CA LYS A 70 -16.06 8.06 -4.25
C LYS A 70 -16.21 6.58 -4.67
N LEU A 71 -15.13 5.92 -5.11
CA LEU A 71 -15.15 4.50 -5.47
C LEU A 71 -15.58 3.62 -4.29
N VAL A 72 -15.29 4.04 -3.04
CA VAL A 72 -15.72 3.35 -1.82
C VAL A 72 -17.24 3.41 -1.67
N THR A 73 -17.83 4.59 -1.86
CA THR A 73 -19.29 4.76 -1.80
C THR A 73 -19.99 3.99 -2.93
N GLU A 74 -19.41 4.00 -4.14
CA GLU A 74 -19.92 3.22 -5.27
C GLU A 74 -19.87 1.71 -5.00
N LEU A 75 -18.81 1.22 -4.35
CA LEU A 75 -18.65 -0.16 -3.91
C LEU A 75 -19.70 -0.56 -2.85
N GLN A 76 -19.88 0.27 -1.82
CA GLN A 76 -20.88 0.04 -0.76
C GLN A 76 -22.33 0.12 -1.27
N SER A 77 -22.57 0.90 -2.33
CA SER A 77 -23.90 1.05 -2.92
C SER A 77 -24.38 -0.19 -3.71
N GLN A 78 -23.51 -1.17 -3.95
CA GLN A 78 -23.91 -2.40 -4.64
C GLN A 78 -24.91 -3.20 -3.78
N PRO A 79 -26.03 -3.68 -4.35
CA PRO A 79 -27.04 -4.44 -3.60
C PRO A 79 -26.49 -5.68 -2.90
N GLU A 80 -25.52 -6.36 -3.53
CA GLU A 80 -24.91 -7.57 -2.98
C GLU A 80 -23.81 -7.30 -1.95
N PHE A 81 -23.36 -6.04 -1.75
CA PHE A 81 -22.29 -5.74 -0.80
C PHE A 81 -22.62 -6.22 0.62
N GLY A 82 -23.86 -5.98 1.08
CA GLY A 82 -24.33 -6.34 2.42
C GLY A 82 -24.52 -7.84 2.68
N SER A 83 -24.31 -8.71 1.68
CA SER A 83 -24.38 -10.17 1.88
C SER A 83 -23.14 -10.66 2.64
N ASP A 84 -21.97 -10.28 2.14
CA ASP A 84 -20.66 -10.80 2.56
C ASP A 84 -19.88 -9.75 3.36
N TYR A 85 -20.16 -8.46 3.13
CA TYR A 85 -19.42 -7.33 3.70
C TYR A 85 -20.32 -6.42 4.55
N LYS A 86 -19.70 -5.66 5.45
CA LYS A 86 -20.37 -4.76 6.40
C LYS A 86 -20.03 -3.29 6.14
N LEU A 87 -18.75 -2.99 5.97
CA LEU A 87 -18.23 -1.63 5.87
C LEU A 87 -17.07 -1.59 4.89
N ALA A 88 -16.90 -0.44 4.23
CA ALA A 88 -15.74 -0.12 3.43
C ALA A 88 -15.39 1.34 3.70
N GLU A 89 -14.11 1.64 3.92
CA GLU A 89 -13.65 2.98 4.24
C GLU A 89 -12.49 3.40 3.31
N PRO A 90 -12.50 4.65 2.82
CA PRO A 90 -11.34 5.22 2.15
C PRO A 90 -10.26 5.50 3.18
N ALA A 91 -9.01 5.25 2.81
CA ALA A 91 -7.87 5.62 3.62
C ALA A 91 -6.71 6.09 2.73
N ILE A 92 -5.91 6.99 3.28
CA ILE A 92 -4.58 7.27 2.74
C ILE A 92 -3.58 6.50 3.58
N VAL A 93 -2.78 5.63 2.97
CA VAL A 93 -1.75 4.84 3.65
C VAL A 93 -0.38 5.21 3.11
N PHE A 94 0.45 5.78 3.99
CA PHE A 94 1.82 6.17 3.69
C PHE A 94 2.81 5.43 4.60
N PRO A 95 3.56 4.42 4.09
CA PRO A 95 4.45 3.61 4.90
C PRO A 95 5.79 4.26 5.26
N GLN A 96 6.04 5.51 4.83
CA GLN A 96 7.35 6.17 4.93
C GLN A 96 7.28 7.57 5.53
N GLY A 97 6.47 7.78 6.58
CA GLY A 97 6.45 9.06 7.28
C GLY A 97 7.66 9.26 8.18
N THR A 98 7.87 10.51 8.60
CA THR A 98 8.74 10.89 9.70
C THR A 98 8.00 11.85 10.63
N ILE A 99 8.11 11.66 11.95
CA ILE A 99 7.65 12.64 12.94
C ILE A 99 8.84 13.21 13.71
N GLU A 100 8.80 14.51 13.94
CA GLU A 100 9.74 15.25 14.76
C GLU A 100 8.98 15.97 15.88
N THR A 101 9.50 15.92 17.10
CA THR A 101 8.99 16.73 18.21
C THR A 101 9.51 18.16 18.09
N ARG A 102 8.72 19.16 18.53
CA ARG A 102 9.24 20.53 18.62
C ARG A 102 10.18 20.62 19.82
N GLY A 103 11.46 20.91 19.56
CA GLY A 103 12.39 21.36 20.59
C GLY A 103 11.88 22.68 21.18
N GLY A 104 11.49 22.66 22.46
CA GLY A 104 11.14 23.86 23.21
C GLY A 104 12.39 24.71 23.49
N GLN A 105 12.16 25.97 23.86
CA GLN A 105 13.17 26.99 24.17
C GLN A 105 14.08 26.65 25.37
N ASP A 106 13.84 25.50 26.01
CA ASP A 106 14.65 24.87 27.05
C ASP A 106 15.10 23.50 26.54
N ASP A 107 16.41 23.29 26.31
CA ASP A 107 17.21 22.03 26.22
C ASP A 107 16.54 20.64 25.99
N ILE A 108 15.34 20.55 25.42
CA ILE A 108 14.64 19.31 25.11
C ILE A 108 15.20 18.82 23.78
N GLU A 109 15.93 17.70 23.82
CA GLU A 109 16.39 17.01 22.62
C GLU A 109 15.22 16.77 21.67
N VAL A 110 15.39 17.20 20.43
CA VAL A 110 14.45 16.94 19.35
C VAL A 110 14.44 15.43 19.10
N ALA A 111 13.41 14.76 19.59
CA ALA A 111 13.15 13.36 19.29
C ALA A 111 12.56 13.24 17.88
N ARG A 112 13.05 12.26 17.11
CA ARG A 112 12.63 11.98 15.74
C ARG A 112 12.39 10.49 15.54
N ALA A 113 11.29 10.15 14.89
CA ALA A 113 10.97 8.80 14.46
C ALA A 113 10.74 8.77 12.95
N ALA A 114 11.58 8.04 12.22
CA ALA A 114 11.45 7.79 10.77
C ALA A 114 10.84 6.41 10.50
N ASN A 115 10.43 6.12 9.27
CA ASN A 115 9.80 4.85 8.86
C ASN A 115 8.56 4.55 9.72
N ILE A 116 7.67 5.54 9.84
CA ILE A 116 6.37 5.38 10.48
C ILE A 116 5.30 5.16 9.42
N LEU A 117 4.26 4.42 9.78
CA LEU A 117 3.06 4.26 8.98
C LEU A 117 2.10 5.41 9.31
N VAL A 118 1.89 6.28 8.34
CA VAL A 118 0.93 7.38 8.45
C VAL A 118 -0.36 6.92 7.78
N LEU A 119 -1.48 7.10 8.49
CA LEU A 119 -2.81 6.84 7.95
C LEU A 119 -3.66 8.11 7.99
N GLY A 120 -4.20 8.51 6.84
CA GLY A 120 -5.32 9.44 6.75
C GLY A 120 -6.62 8.66 6.82
N ILE A 121 -7.42 8.90 7.86
CA ILE A 121 -8.62 8.12 8.16
C ILE A 121 -9.84 9.01 8.33
N SER A 122 -11.02 8.43 8.07
CA SER A 122 -12.31 8.98 8.50
C SER A 122 -12.60 8.57 9.96
N ASP A 123 -13.57 9.22 10.61
CA ASP A 123 -14.05 8.78 11.93
C ASP A 123 -14.61 7.35 11.90
N ALA A 124 -15.16 6.93 10.74
CA ALA A 124 -15.74 5.61 10.56
C ALA A 124 -14.70 4.49 10.48
N PHE A 125 -13.42 4.82 10.30
CA PHE A 125 -12.30 3.86 10.39
C PHE A 125 -12.31 3.08 11.70
N TRP A 126 -12.64 3.72 12.82
CA TRP A 126 -12.68 3.06 14.13
C TRP A 126 -13.77 1.98 14.24
N ASN A 127 -14.77 1.99 13.36
CA ASN A 127 -15.76 0.90 13.27
C ASN A 127 -15.20 -0.39 12.65
N LEU A 128 -13.98 -0.34 12.12
CA LEU A 128 -13.21 -1.51 11.65
C LEU A 128 -12.35 -2.11 12.78
N ASP A 129 -12.40 -1.57 14.01
CA ASP A 129 -11.63 -2.12 15.14
C ASP A 129 -12.41 -3.24 15.84
N SER A 130 -11.78 -4.42 15.93
CA SER A 130 -12.37 -5.60 16.57
C SER A 130 -12.53 -5.42 18.10
N LEU A 131 -11.76 -4.50 18.69
CA LEU A 131 -11.75 -4.23 20.12
C LEU A 131 -12.83 -3.24 20.58
N ASN A 132 -13.64 -2.71 19.66
CA ASN A 132 -14.64 -1.66 19.91
C ASN A 132 -14.05 -0.53 20.79
N ALA A 133 -12.82 -0.11 20.50
CA ALA A 133 -12.25 1.06 21.15
C ALA A 133 -13.18 2.26 20.88
N GLN A 134 -13.42 3.09 21.91
CA GLN A 134 -14.24 4.28 21.71
C GLN A 134 -13.64 5.13 20.59
N PRO A 135 -14.42 5.56 19.60
CA PRO A 135 -13.94 6.43 18.54
C PRO A 135 -13.30 7.65 19.18
N VAL A 136 -12.01 7.84 18.93
CA VAL A 136 -11.35 9.09 19.28
C VAL A 136 -11.61 10.02 18.11
N ALA A 137 -12.51 10.98 18.30
CA ALA A 137 -12.76 12.00 17.30
C ALA A 137 -11.46 12.78 17.07
N LEU A 138 -11.03 12.90 15.81
CA LEU A 138 -9.91 13.78 15.43
C LEU A 138 -10.48 15.12 14.97
N ASN A 139 -10.04 16.21 15.60
CA ASN A 139 -10.27 17.54 15.07
C ASN A 139 -9.19 17.92 14.05
N ASP A 140 -9.37 19.05 13.37
CA ASP A 140 -8.36 19.60 12.45
C ASP A 140 -7.06 19.87 13.20
N GLY A 141 -5.93 19.51 12.59
CA GLY A 141 -4.61 19.69 13.20
C GLY A 141 -4.32 18.75 14.38
N GLU A 142 -5.09 17.66 14.54
CA GLU A 142 -4.84 16.65 15.56
C GLU A 142 -4.29 15.35 14.97
N VAL A 143 -3.57 14.60 15.80
CA VAL A 143 -2.96 13.32 15.45
C VAL A 143 -3.11 12.32 16.60
N ILE A 144 -3.39 11.07 16.25
CA ILE A 144 -3.38 9.94 17.17
C ILE A 144 -2.12 9.13 16.92
N LEU A 145 -1.39 8.82 17.99
CA LEU A 145 -0.19 7.99 17.92
C LEU A 145 -0.47 6.65 18.59
N ASN A 146 0.13 5.57 18.11
CA ASN A 146 0.17 4.36 18.91
C ASN A 146 1.25 4.43 20.00
N GLN A 147 1.13 3.57 21.01
CA GLN A 147 2.02 3.55 22.16
C GLN A 147 3.49 3.33 21.76
N ALA A 148 3.76 2.54 20.70
CA ALA A 148 5.12 2.34 20.20
C ALA A 148 5.74 3.66 19.70
N LEU A 149 5.02 4.41 18.88
CA LEU A 149 5.50 5.68 18.33
C LEU A 149 5.61 6.77 19.40
N ALA A 150 4.62 6.86 20.30
CA ALA A 150 4.67 7.82 21.39
C ALA A 150 5.84 7.58 22.35
N ALA A 151 6.19 6.32 22.61
CA ALA A 151 7.33 5.95 23.44
C ALA A 151 8.67 6.31 22.77
N ASP A 152 8.82 6.05 21.46
CA ASP A 152 10.01 6.41 20.68
C ASP A 152 10.25 7.93 20.67
N LEU A 153 9.17 8.72 20.60
CA LEU A 153 9.22 10.17 20.58
C LEU A 153 9.24 10.81 21.99
N ASN A 154 8.99 10.02 23.03
CA ASN A 154 8.80 10.48 24.41
C ASN A 154 7.73 11.60 24.56
N VAL A 155 6.62 11.46 23.82
CA VAL A 155 5.51 12.45 23.81
C VAL A 155 4.30 11.98 24.61
N LYS A 156 3.48 12.95 25.01
CA LYS A 156 2.23 12.76 25.73
C LYS A 156 1.07 13.40 24.97
N VAL A 157 -0.15 13.07 25.37
CA VAL A 157 -1.36 13.73 24.89
C VAL A 157 -1.26 15.24 25.18
N GLY A 158 -1.46 16.06 24.15
CA GLY A 158 -1.37 17.51 24.19
C GLY A 158 -0.08 18.09 23.61
N ASP A 159 0.96 17.28 23.39
CA ASP A 159 2.21 17.75 22.79
C ASP A 159 2.04 18.08 21.31
N LEU A 160 2.88 19.00 20.82
CA LEU A 160 2.92 19.40 19.41
C LEU A 160 4.06 18.68 18.69
N ILE A 161 3.73 18.13 17.52
CA ILE A 161 4.67 17.44 16.65
C ILE A 161 4.56 17.94 15.21
N THR A 162 5.63 17.73 14.44
CA THR A 162 5.65 17.98 13.00
C THR A 162 5.69 16.64 12.28
N LEU A 163 4.70 16.40 11.43
CA LEU A 163 4.68 15.25 10.53
C LEU A 163 5.33 15.64 9.21
N ARG A 164 6.20 14.79 8.69
CA ARG A 164 6.91 14.96 7.43
C ARG A 164 6.63 13.77 6.53
N LEU A 165 6.12 14.04 5.34
CA LEU A 165 5.85 13.07 4.30
C LEU A 165 6.87 13.24 3.17
N PRO A 166 7.48 12.14 2.67
CA PRO A 166 8.30 12.23 1.48
C PRO A 166 7.38 12.57 0.30
N LYS A 167 7.71 13.62 -0.44
CA LYS A 167 7.02 13.92 -1.69
C LYS A 167 7.44 12.85 -2.68
N GLU A 168 6.51 12.02 -3.14
CA GLU A 168 6.79 11.02 -4.18
C GLU A 168 7.15 11.74 -5.48
N LEU A 169 8.45 11.96 -5.67
CA LEU A 169 8.99 12.41 -6.94
C LEU A 169 8.76 11.29 -7.95
N GLN A 170 8.07 11.59 -9.04
CA GLN A 170 7.96 10.74 -10.23
C GLN A 170 9.32 10.51 -10.94
N VAL A 171 10.42 10.97 -10.34
CA VAL A 171 11.77 10.96 -10.88
C VAL A 171 12.64 10.11 -9.95
N ASN A 172 13.13 8.97 -10.48
CA ASN A 172 14.16 8.18 -9.80
C ASN A 172 15.33 9.09 -9.39
N ALA A 173 15.88 8.90 -8.19
CA ALA A 173 17.04 9.66 -7.72
C ALA A 173 18.28 9.52 -8.64
N ASP A 174 18.34 8.44 -9.43
CA ASP A 174 19.38 8.16 -10.43
C ASP A 174 19.03 8.66 -11.85
N SER A 175 17.91 9.38 -12.03
CA SER A 175 17.56 9.95 -13.32
C SER A 175 18.38 11.21 -13.59
N PRO A 176 19.03 11.35 -14.76
CA PRO A 176 19.74 12.56 -15.15
C PRO A 176 18.82 13.80 -15.31
N LEU A 177 17.50 13.64 -15.12
CA LEU A 177 16.50 14.70 -15.13
C LEU A 177 16.06 15.15 -13.73
N GLY A 178 16.56 14.52 -12.66
CA GLY A 178 16.28 14.96 -11.29
C GLY A 178 16.99 16.27 -11.01
N SER A 179 16.24 17.37 -10.84
CA SER A 179 16.82 18.64 -10.43
C SER A 179 17.45 18.51 -9.03
N GLU A 180 18.67 19.05 -8.88
CA GLU A 180 19.43 19.13 -7.62
C GLU A 180 18.85 20.16 -6.63
N GLU A 181 17.64 20.70 -6.85
CA GLU A 181 16.95 21.57 -5.90
C GLU A 181 16.31 20.73 -4.79
N SER A 182 17.18 20.32 -3.86
CA SER A 182 16.96 19.32 -2.82
C SER A 182 16.37 19.88 -1.51
N THR A 183 15.56 20.94 -1.57
CA THR A 183 14.90 21.52 -0.36
C THR A 183 13.40 21.23 -0.29
N ASP A 184 12.73 20.98 -1.42
CA ASP A 184 11.26 20.84 -1.51
C ASP A 184 10.76 19.39 -1.55
N ARG A 185 11.58 18.45 -1.08
CA ARG A 185 11.34 16.99 -1.19
C ARG A 185 10.48 16.40 -0.08
N VAL A 186 10.10 17.21 0.90
CA VAL A 186 9.41 16.77 2.12
C VAL A 186 8.31 17.77 2.43
N GLU A 187 7.08 17.31 2.35
CA GLU A 187 5.91 18.09 2.73
C GLU A 187 5.70 17.91 4.23
N GLY A 188 5.70 19.03 4.94
CA GLY A 188 5.77 19.05 6.39
C GLY A 188 4.53 19.69 6.96
N ILE A 189 3.75 18.93 7.73
CA ILE A 189 2.57 19.38 8.46
C ILE A 189 3.01 19.77 9.87
N PRO A 190 3.23 21.06 10.16
CA PRO A 190 3.63 21.50 11.49
C PRO A 190 2.44 21.51 12.46
N ASP A 191 2.76 21.65 13.74
CA ASP A 191 1.79 21.98 14.80
C ASP A 191 0.63 20.98 14.96
N LEU A 192 0.85 19.71 14.62
CA LEU A 192 -0.10 18.64 14.90
C LEU A 192 -0.10 18.33 16.40
N LYS A 193 -1.27 18.45 17.03
CA LYS A 193 -1.46 18.17 18.46
C LYS A 193 -1.79 16.70 18.69
N VAL A 194 -1.06 16.05 19.57
CA VAL A 194 -1.34 14.66 19.97
C VAL A 194 -2.67 14.61 20.73
N ALA A 195 -3.73 14.15 20.08
CA ALA A 195 -5.08 14.05 20.67
C ALA A 195 -5.23 12.81 21.56
N ALA A 196 -4.64 11.69 21.14
CA ALA A 196 -4.68 10.44 21.90
C ALA A 196 -3.46 9.57 21.62
N ILE A 197 -3.16 8.69 22.58
CA ILE A 197 -2.19 7.61 22.44
C ILE A 197 -2.93 6.28 22.62
N ILE A 198 -3.01 5.48 21.55
CA ILE A 198 -3.72 4.19 21.55
C ILE A 198 -2.79 3.02 21.88
N GLN A 199 -3.34 1.97 22.49
CA GLN A 199 -2.57 0.77 22.81
C GLN A 199 -2.08 0.08 21.54
N ASN A 200 -0.95 -0.62 21.65
CA ASN A 200 -0.46 -1.50 20.58
C ASN A 200 -1.31 -2.80 20.53
N LYS A 201 -2.60 -2.71 20.21
CA LYS A 201 -3.56 -3.81 20.05
C LYS A 201 -4.62 -3.42 19.01
N GLY A 202 -5.27 -4.39 18.37
CA GLY A 202 -6.27 -4.09 17.34
C GLY A 202 -5.68 -3.20 16.24
N LEU A 203 -6.45 -2.18 15.85
CA LEU A 203 -5.99 -1.19 14.88
C LEU A 203 -4.79 -0.36 15.36
N GLY A 204 -4.50 -0.25 16.66
CA GLY A 204 -3.28 0.43 17.15
C GLY A 204 -1.98 -0.31 16.82
N ARG A 205 -2.06 -1.55 16.35
CA ARG A 205 -0.95 -2.33 15.79
C ARG A 205 -1.02 -2.50 14.28
N PHE A 206 -1.90 -1.76 13.61
CA PHE A 206 -2.15 -1.90 12.19
C PHE A 206 -0.87 -1.92 11.35
N ALA A 207 -0.75 -2.95 10.51
CA ALA A 207 0.39 -3.10 9.61
C ALA A 207 -0.01 -3.97 8.42
N LEU A 208 0.25 -3.48 7.22
CA LEU A 208 -0.03 -4.20 5.97
C LEU A 208 0.93 -5.35 5.72
N ARG A 209 2.18 -5.18 6.13
CA ARG A 209 3.24 -6.16 5.87
C ARG A 209 3.42 -7.07 7.09
N PRO A 210 3.58 -8.39 6.90
CA PRO A 210 3.92 -9.30 7.99
C PRO A 210 5.33 -8.95 8.52
N ASN A 211 5.38 -8.21 9.62
CA ASN A 211 6.61 -7.85 10.32
C ASN A 211 6.45 -8.21 11.80
N GLN A 212 7.51 -8.74 12.40
CA GLN A 212 7.53 -9.13 13.82
C GLN A 212 7.72 -7.92 14.76
N THR A 213 8.17 -6.79 14.23
CA THR A 213 8.28 -5.54 14.99
C THR A 213 6.92 -4.82 15.04
N THR A 214 6.62 -4.20 16.18
CA THR A 214 5.39 -3.39 16.33
C THR A 214 5.50 -2.20 15.40
N SER A 215 4.53 -2.05 14.49
CA SER A 215 4.47 -0.90 13.58
C SER A 215 4.30 0.39 14.39
N ARG A 216 4.93 1.47 13.93
CA ARG A 216 4.80 2.80 14.53
C ARG A 216 3.80 3.56 13.69
N ASN A 217 2.64 3.84 14.27
CA ASN A 217 1.49 4.31 13.51
C ASN A 217 1.09 5.71 13.99
N ALA A 218 0.88 6.60 13.02
CA ALA A 218 0.27 7.91 13.23
C ALA A 218 -1.03 7.96 12.40
N TYR A 219 -2.13 8.33 13.03
CA TYR A 219 -3.43 8.50 12.40
C TYR A 219 -3.77 9.98 12.43
N VAL A 220 -4.07 10.52 11.26
CA VAL A 220 -4.53 11.90 11.06
C VAL A 220 -5.83 11.84 10.27
N ARG A 221 -6.53 12.97 10.17
CA ARG A 221 -7.74 13.01 9.36
C ARG A 221 -7.41 12.81 7.88
N LEU A 222 -8.33 12.15 7.18
CA LEU A 222 -8.21 11.92 5.74
C LEU A 222 -8.13 13.22 4.96
N ASP A 223 -9.01 14.18 5.26
CA ASP A 223 -9.05 15.49 4.59
C ASP A 223 -7.77 16.31 4.81
N LEU A 224 -7.21 16.28 6.02
CA LEU A 224 -5.92 16.93 6.30
C LEU A 224 -4.79 16.40 5.39
N LEU A 225 -4.74 15.10 5.10
CA LEU A 225 -3.77 14.57 4.15
C LEU A 225 -4.13 14.84 2.69
N GLN A 226 -5.42 14.89 2.35
CA GLN A 226 -5.86 15.23 1.00
C GLN A 226 -5.45 16.66 0.65
N ASP A 227 -5.75 17.62 1.54
CA ASP A 227 -5.43 19.02 1.38
C ASP A 227 -3.91 19.24 1.30
N GLU A 228 -3.15 18.62 2.21
CA GLU A 228 -1.69 18.79 2.24
C GLU A 228 -1.01 18.19 0.99
N LEU A 229 -1.53 17.09 0.45
CA LEU A 229 -0.95 16.42 -0.71
C LEU A 229 -1.49 16.93 -2.06
N ASP A 230 -2.40 17.92 -2.04
CA ASP A 230 -3.13 18.40 -3.23
C ASP A 230 -3.88 17.25 -3.94
N GLN A 231 -4.51 16.36 -3.16
CA GLN A 231 -5.24 15.16 -3.59
C GLN A 231 -6.69 15.18 -3.06
N ASP A 232 -7.40 16.27 -3.32
CA ASP A 232 -8.79 16.47 -2.90
C ASP A 232 -9.71 15.30 -3.32
N ASP A 233 -10.55 14.83 -2.39
CA ASP A 233 -11.50 13.72 -2.61
C ASP A 233 -10.85 12.41 -3.12
N GLN A 234 -9.53 12.24 -2.96
CA GLN A 234 -8.80 11.05 -3.39
C GLN A 234 -8.22 10.26 -2.22
N CYS A 235 -8.02 8.96 -2.43
CA CYS A 235 -7.37 8.06 -1.49
C CYS A 235 -6.55 7.03 -2.26
N ASN A 236 -5.63 6.35 -1.59
CA ASN A 236 -4.81 5.29 -2.21
C ASN A 236 -5.11 3.90 -1.64
N ALA A 237 -5.99 3.82 -0.64
CA ALA A 237 -6.42 2.56 -0.05
C ALA A 237 -7.95 2.49 0.15
N ILE A 238 -8.49 1.28 0.01
CA ILE A 238 -9.85 0.91 0.42
C ILE A 238 -9.73 -0.23 1.42
N LEU A 239 -10.27 -0.02 2.61
CA LEU A 239 -10.32 -1.01 3.69
C LEU A 239 -11.73 -1.59 3.72
N VAL A 240 -11.90 -2.90 3.70
CA VAL A 240 -13.22 -3.54 3.70
C VAL A 240 -13.31 -4.59 4.81
N SER A 241 -14.37 -4.50 5.61
CA SER A 241 -14.69 -5.48 6.65
C SER A 241 -15.76 -6.46 6.19
N SER A 242 -15.55 -7.75 6.43
CA SER A 242 -16.59 -8.75 6.22
C SER A 242 -17.69 -8.63 7.27
N LYS A 243 -18.82 -9.31 6.99
CA LYS A 243 -19.93 -9.41 7.94
C LYS A 243 -19.69 -10.45 9.03
N GLN A 244 -18.81 -11.42 8.78
CA GLN A 244 -18.48 -12.52 9.69
C GLN A 244 -17.02 -12.39 10.12
N GLY A 245 -16.74 -11.65 11.19
CA GLY A 245 -15.35 -11.37 11.61
C GLY A 245 -14.48 -12.60 11.90
N ASP A 246 -15.06 -13.74 12.29
CA ASP A 246 -14.31 -14.98 12.53
C ASP A 246 -14.08 -15.83 11.26
N ASN A 247 -14.78 -15.53 10.17
CA ASN A 247 -14.74 -16.32 8.95
C ASN A 247 -14.56 -15.40 7.74
N PRO A 248 -13.30 -15.15 7.33
CA PRO A 248 -13.02 -14.21 6.26
C PRO A 248 -13.68 -14.64 4.95
N PRO A 249 -13.94 -13.70 4.03
CA PRO A 249 -14.52 -13.99 2.72
C PRO A 249 -13.68 -15.04 1.97
N ASP A 250 -14.34 -15.93 1.24
CA ASP A 250 -13.66 -16.87 0.36
C ASP A 250 -13.14 -16.20 -0.92
N GLU A 251 -12.31 -16.90 -1.69
CA GLU A 251 -11.73 -16.37 -2.93
C GLU A 251 -12.82 -15.92 -3.94
N ASP A 252 -13.98 -16.57 -3.92
CA ASP A 252 -15.11 -16.20 -4.78
C ASP A 252 -15.78 -14.92 -4.31
N ALA A 253 -15.90 -14.67 -3.00
CA ALA A 253 -16.33 -13.39 -2.44
C ALA A 253 -15.34 -12.26 -2.77
N SER A 254 -14.03 -12.52 -2.72
CA SER A 254 -13.01 -11.55 -3.15
C SER A 254 -13.14 -11.22 -4.64
N LYS A 255 -13.37 -12.23 -5.50
CA LYS A 255 -13.61 -12.02 -6.95
C LYS A 255 -14.88 -11.22 -7.21
N ARG A 256 -15.96 -11.49 -6.46
CA ARG A 256 -17.20 -10.70 -6.54
C ARG A 256 -16.94 -9.24 -6.17
N LEU A 257 -16.28 -8.99 -5.04
CA LEU A 257 -15.90 -7.66 -4.57
C LEU A 257 -15.09 -6.90 -5.64
N ARG A 258 -14.11 -7.55 -6.25
CA ARG A 258 -13.32 -6.97 -7.35
C ARG A 258 -14.15 -6.63 -8.58
N SER A 259 -15.17 -7.43 -8.91
CA SER A 259 -16.02 -7.16 -10.09
C SER A 259 -16.98 -5.97 -9.89
N TRP A 260 -17.22 -5.57 -8.64
CA TRP A 260 -17.99 -4.38 -8.29
C TRP A 260 -17.20 -3.09 -8.36
N LEU A 261 -15.86 -3.15 -8.31
CA LEU A 261 -15.00 -1.99 -8.52
C LEU A 261 -15.10 -1.53 -9.98
N LYS A 262 -15.50 -0.27 -10.18
CA LYS A 262 -15.67 0.35 -11.50
C LYS A 262 -14.82 1.63 -11.61
N PRO A 263 -13.48 1.51 -11.60
CA PRO A 263 -12.61 2.67 -11.74
C PRO A 263 -12.79 3.32 -13.12
N THR A 264 -12.65 4.64 -13.16
CA THR A 264 -12.53 5.43 -14.38
C THR A 264 -11.08 5.45 -14.86
N LEU A 265 -10.84 5.94 -16.09
CA LEU A 265 -9.46 6.10 -16.58
C LEU A 265 -8.64 7.00 -15.66
N SER A 266 -9.22 8.08 -15.14
CA SER A 266 -8.55 8.99 -14.21
C SER A 266 -8.18 8.31 -12.88
N ASP A 267 -8.98 7.37 -12.38
CA ASP A 267 -8.62 6.58 -11.18
C ASP A 267 -7.43 5.65 -11.43
N LEU A 268 -7.14 5.34 -12.69
CA LEU A 268 -5.98 4.55 -13.11
C LEU A 268 -4.77 5.44 -13.49
N GLY A 269 -4.91 6.77 -13.37
CA GLY A 269 -3.90 7.73 -13.83
C GLY A 269 -3.80 7.81 -15.35
N LEU A 270 -4.85 7.41 -16.07
CA LEU A 270 -4.90 7.38 -17.53
C LEU A 270 -5.78 8.49 -18.08
N GLU A 271 -5.33 9.12 -19.16
CA GLU A 271 -6.07 10.18 -19.85
C GLU A 271 -6.11 9.92 -21.35
N ILE A 272 -7.26 10.19 -21.98
CA ILE A 272 -7.41 10.12 -23.43
C ILE A 272 -7.77 11.50 -23.96
N ASN A 273 -6.86 12.08 -24.73
CA ASN A 273 -6.97 13.44 -25.24
C ASN A 273 -7.02 13.44 -26.79
N PRO A 274 -8.01 14.12 -27.43
CA PRO A 274 -8.00 14.31 -28.87
C PRO A 274 -6.93 15.35 -29.26
N VAL A 275 -6.04 14.97 -30.17
CA VAL A 275 -4.98 15.83 -30.70
C VAL A 275 -5.26 16.15 -32.16
N SER A 276 -5.17 17.44 -32.50
CA SER A 276 -5.32 17.94 -33.87
C SER A 276 -4.11 18.80 -34.24
N ILE A 277 -3.24 18.30 -35.10
CA ILE A 277 -2.09 19.04 -35.61
C ILE A 277 -2.53 19.89 -36.79
N GLN A 278 -2.31 21.20 -36.69
CA GLN A 278 -2.59 22.17 -37.76
C GLN A 278 -1.28 22.67 -38.36
N TYR A 279 -1.24 22.80 -39.68
CA TYR A 279 -0.12 23.40 -40.40
C TYR A 279 -0.59 24.67 -41.08
N LYS A 280 0.16 25.75 -40.88
CA LYS A 280 -0.02 27.02 -41.57
C LYS A 280 1.20 27.29 -42.45
N PRO A 281 1.08 27.19 -43.78
CA PRO A 281 2.16 27.56 -44.68
C PRO A 281 2.56 29.03 -44.52
N ALA A 282 3.85 29.35 -44.70
CA ALA A 282 4.33 30.73 -44.68
C ALA A 282 3.65 31.55 -45.80
N GLY A 283 2.86 32.56 -45.41
CA GLY A 283 2.11 33.42 -46.33
C GLY A 283 0.63 33.05 -46.55
N ALA A 284 0.14 31.95 -45.98
CA ALA A 284 -1.27 31.58 -46.02
C ALA A 284 -2.06 32.22 -44.86
N THR A 285 -3.32 32.60 -45.10
CA THR A 285 -4.23 33.13 -44.07
C THR A 285 -4.88 32.03 -43.23
N GLU A 286 -5.09 30.85 -43.80
CA GLU A 286 -5.80 29.73 -43.16
C GLU A 286 -4.86 28.59 -42.77
N SER A 287 -5.18 27.94 -41.65
CA SER A 287 -4.48 26.75 -41.15
C SER A 287 -5.22 25.49 -41.61
N THR A 288 -4.50 24.49 -42.10
CA THR A 288 -5.08 23.22 -42.52
C THR A 288 -4.78 22.14 -41.47
N VAL A 289 -5.78 21.35 -41.08
CA VAL A 289 -5.55 20.21 -40.18
C VAL A 289 -4.82 19.11 -40.95
N VAL A 290 -3.65 18.72 -40.47
CA VAL A 290 -2.78 17.71 -41.12
C VAL A 290 -2.98 16.33 -40.51
N LEU A 291 -3.18 16.26 -39.19
CA LEU A 291 -3.33 14.99 -38.48
C LEU A 291 -4.32 15.14 -37.33
N LYS A 292 -5.20 14.14 -37.17
CA LYS A 292 -6.07 13.99 -36.01
C LYS A 292 -5.89 12.60 -35.42
N TYR A 293 -5.62 12.51 -34.14
CA TYR A 293 -5.48 11.24 -33.42
C TYR A 293 -5.93 11.40 -31.97
N TYR A 294 -6.12 10.29 -31.27
CA TYR A 294 -6.32 10.28 -29.82
C TYR A 294 -5.01 9.86 -29.17
N SER A 295 -4.61 10.59 -28.14
CA SER A 295 -3.43 10.29 -27.33
C SER A 295 -3.90 9.68 -26.02
N LEU A 296 -3.47 8.45 -25.72
CA LEU A 296 -3.57 7.86 -24.39
C LEU A 296 -2.28 8.18 -23.64
N SER A 297 -2.38 8.92 -22.55
CA SER A 297 -1.27 9.31 -21.68
C SER A 297 -1.48 8.86 -20.24
N SER A 298 -0.40 8.86 -19.48
CA SER A 298 -0.36 8.60 -18.04
C SER A 298 -0.03 9.91 -17.31
N ASP A 299 -0.52 10.05 -16.09
CA ASP A 299 -0.07 11.06 -15.13
C ASP A 299 1.37 10.81 -14.62
N ARG A 300 1.95 9.64 -14.93
CA ARG A 300 3.36 9.30 -14.73
C ARG A 300 4.15 9.42 -16.02
N MET A 301 5.47 9.56 -15.91
CA MET A 301 6.40 9.66 -17.04
C MET A 301 6.27 8.52 -18.05
N MET A 302 5.88 7.32 -17.61
CA MET A 302 5.67 6.16 -18.47
C MET A 302 4.35 5.45 -18.14
N LEU A 303 3.73 4.87 -19.17
CA LEU A 303 2.68 3.86 -19.00
C LEU A 303 3.33 2.56 -18.54
N ASP A 304 2.69 1.88 -17.58
CA ASP A 304 3.11 0.54 -17.17
C ASP A 304 2.77 -0.51 -18.24
N ASP A 305 3.50 -1.63 -18.23
CA ASP A 305 3.38 -2.69 -19.24
C ASP A 305 1.96 -3.29 -19.30
N ASP A 306 1.28 -3.41 -18.16
CA ASP A 306 -0.07 -3.96 -18.09
C ASP A 306 -1.05 -3.01 -18.79
N SER A 307 -1.01 -1.71 -18.47
CA SER A 307 -1.80 -0.66 -19.14
C SER A 307 -1.53 -0.62 -20.64
N VAL A 308 -0.27 -0.72 -21.06
CA VAL A 308 0.10 -0.76 -22.49
C VAL A 308 -0.50 -1.99 -23.18
N SER A 309 -0.39 -3.17 -22.56
CA SER A 309 -0.91 -4.41 -23.15
C SER A 309 -2.43 -4.37 -23.33
N VAL A 310 -3.16 -3.84 -22.34
CA VAL A 310 -4.61 -3.67 -22.38
C VAL A 310 -4.99 -2.63 -23.43
N ALA A 311 -4.27 -1.51 -23.49
CA ALA A 311 -4.51 -0.46 -24.49
C ALA A 311 -4.29 -0.97 -25.92
N LEU A 312 -3.20 -1.67 -26.19
CA LEU A 312 -2.93 -2.24 -27.52
C LEU A 312 -4.04 -3.21 -27.96
N ARG A 313 -4.55 -4.03 -27.03
CA ARG A 313 -5.66 -4.94 -27.29
C ARG A 313 -6.98 -4.20 -27.49
N ALA A 314 -7.27 -3.19 -26.68
CA ALA A 314 -8.50 -2.40 -26.78
C ALA A 314 -8.56 -1.59 -28.08
N PHE A 315 -7.41 -1.06 -28.51
CA PHE A 315 -7.30 -0.20 -29.68
C PHE A 315 -6.79 -0.91 -30.95
N GLU A 316 -6.65 -2.24 -30.95
CA GLU A 316 -6.10 -3.03 -32.08
C GLU A 316 -6.69 -2.64 -33.44
N LYS A 317 -8.01 -2.39 -33.50
CA LYS A 317 -8.73 -2.00 -34.72
C LYS A 317 -8.39 -0.61 -35.25
N TYR A 318 -7.74 0.23 -34.44
CA TYR A 318 -7.38 1.60 -34.74
C TYR A 318 -5.89 1.79 -35.03
N SER A 319 -5.14 0.69 -35.19
CA SER A 319 -3.69 0.70 -35.48
C SER A 319 -2.90 1.55 -34.47
N PRO A 320 -2.91 1.18 -33.18
CA PRO A 320 -2.30 1.99 -32.13
C PRO A 320 -0.78 2.08 -32.35
N GLN A 321 -0.22 3.26 -32.14
CA GLN A 321 1.21 3.51 -32.22
C GLN A 321 1.73 3.90 -30.86
N GLN A 322 2.79 3.23 -30.40
CA GLN A 322 3.51 3.61 -29.19
C GLN A 322 4.42 4.79 -29.53
N VAL A 323 4.32 5.85 -28.72
CA VAL A 323 5.13 7.06 -28.88
C VAL A 323 5.76 7.37 -27.54
N PHE A 324 7.07 7.59 -27.53
CA PHE A 324 7.80 8.10 -26.38
C PHE A 324 8.05 9.60 -26.59
N THR A 325 7.42 10.44 -25.76
CA THR A 325 7.61 11.89 -25.84
C THR A 325 8.67 12.30 -24.83
N TYR A 326 9.76 12.88 -25.31
CA TYR A 326 10.82 13.45 -24.48
C TYR A 326 10.84 14.96 -24.64
N ILE A 327 10.86 15.69 -23.52
CA ILE A 327 11.01 17.15 -23.53
C ILE A 327 12.49 17.47 -23.74
N SER A 328 12.85 17.94 -24.94
CA SER A 328 14.17 18.52 -25.18
C SER A 328 14.17 19.98 -24.72
N THR A 329 15.03 20.33 -23.76
CA THR A 329 15.15 21.69 -23.20
C THR A 329 15.58 22.72 -24.26
N ALA A 330 16.24 22.29 -25.34
CA ALA A 330 16.56 23.14 -26.48
C ALA A 330 16.70 22.33 -27.78
N LEU A 331 16.01 22.76 -28.83
CA LEU A 331 16.28 22.36 -30.22
C LEU A 331 17.10 23.46 -30.88
N MET A 332 18.43 23.31 -30.88
CA MET A 332 19.32 24.24 -31.55
C MET A 332 19.53 23.80 -33.00
N LYS A 333 19.36 24.73 -33.94
CA LYS A 333 19.73 24.52 -35.33
C LYS A 333 21.25 24.51 -35.43
N VAL A 334 21.83 23.34 -35.65
CA VAL A 334 23.26 23.20 -35.97
C VAL A 334 23.50 23.88 -37.31
N SER A 335 24.40 24.86 -37.34
CA SER A 335 24.85 25.50 -38.59
C SER A 335 25.77 24.54 -39.36
N ASP A 336 25.70 24.54 -40.69
CA ASP A 336 26.48 23.65 -41.58
C ASP A 336 28.01 23.66 -41.30
N SER A 337 28.52 24.72 -40.67
CA SER A 337 29.91 24.87 -40.23
C SER A 337 30.32 24.01 -39.02
N GLN A 338 29.37 23.48 -38.23
CA GLN A 338 29.66 22.62 -37.06
C GLN A 338 29.76 21.13 -37.41
N HIS A 339 29.31 20.71 -38.59
CA HIS A 339 29.36 19.31 -39.03
C HIS A 339 30.79 18.81 -39.30
N ILE A 340 31.76 19.71 -39.43
CA ILE A 340 33.14 19.37 -39.80
C ILE A 340 34.04 19.13 -38.58
N GLN A 341 33.63 19.53 -37.37
CA GLN A 341 34.49 19.41 -36.18
C GLN A 341 34.22 18.20 -35.26
N ASP A 342 33.01 17.64 -35.24
CA ASP A 342 32.68 16.47 -34.39
C ASP A 342 32.68 15.14 -35.16
N GLY A 343 33.63 15.01 -36.09
CA GLY A 343 33.86 13.79 -36.87
C GLY A 343 34.63 12.71 -36.08
N SER A 344 34.19 12.36 -34.88
CA SER A 344 34.56 11.08 -34.23
C SER A 344 33.73 10.85 -32.97
N GLU A 345 33.04 9.71 -32.93
CA GLU A 345 32.27 9.16 -31.80
C GLU A 345 30.77 9.48 -31.76
N GLY A 346 30.02 8.91 -32.71
CA GLY A 346 28.60 8.61 -32.55
C GLY A 346 28.38 7.09 -32.66
N LEU A 347 27.99 6.47 -31.54
CA LEU A 347 27.64 5.05 -31.40
C LEU A 347 26.32 4.70 -32.12
N VAL A 348 26.23 3.42 -32.51
CA VAL A 348 25.06 2.67 -33.03
C VAL A 348 23.85 2.78 -32.11
#